data_AF-A0A2C9D945-F1
#
_entry.id   AF-A0A2C9D945-F1
#
_cell.length_a   1.000
_cell.length_b   1.000
_cell.length_c   1.000
_cell.angle_alpha   90.00
_cell.angle_beta   90.00
_cell.angle_gamma   90.00
#
_symmetry.space_group_name_H-M   'P 1'
#
loop_
_entity.id
_entity.type
_entity.pdbx_description
1 polymer ?
#
loop_
_entity_poly.entity_id
_entity_poly.type
_entity_poly.pdbx_seq_one_letter_code
_entity_poly.pdbx_strand_id
1 'polypeptide(L)'
;MSERIEEIGIIPFGIESWSASDLRVNERMSARLTVSAPFPVAAFERGRAATIRLNSAMLGLPAPNLIDTEKTIRERLAEYLTRLAGPWNPIGGQFLGRYLAFLDTEVDRHRGEISDRLAPFGGLYDPRDVLYSAPAPLPRAFVHAPAPDTRSEPGAIRPEDFVKVDFAFLVGGKTIAALGLPSRLTPGTLRRLQERLSAAGVTTVSFAAKDLGSEDGAVFRELLGHEGLRFWKDETLPIAPGRPELHF
;
A
#
# COMPACT_ATOMS: atom_id res chain seq x y z
N MET A 1 11.34 29.86 -9.23
CA MET A 1 10.04 29.35 -8.72
C MET A 1 10.33 28.04 -8.00
N SER A 2 10.51 28.10 -6.68
CA SER A 2 10.69 26.93 -5.82
C SER A 2 9.32 26.57 -5.26
N GLU A 3 8.50 25.87 -6.06
CA GLU A 3 7.11 25.58 -5.71
C GLU A 3 7.02 24.30 -4.85
N ARG A 4 6.76 24.53 -3.55
CA ARG A 4 6.22 23.65 -2.48
C ARG A 4 6.17 22.13 -2.74
N ILE A 5 7.31 21.47 -2.60
CA ILE A 5 7.42 20.01 -2.38
C ILE A 5 6.78 19.60 -1.02
N GLU A 6 6.54 20.56 -0.12
CA GLU A 6 5.98 20.37 1.23
C GLU A 6 4.60 19.69 1.27
N GLU A 7 3.82 19.79 0.20
CA GLU A 7 2.46 19.22 0.13
C GLU A 7 2.45 17.76 -0.34
N ILE A 8 3.62 17.17 -0.60
CA ILE A 8 3.74 15.85 -1.22
C ILE A 8 4.25 14.83 -0.20
N GLY A 9 3.53 13.72 -0.08
CA GLY A 9 3.97 12.50 0.58
C GLY A 9 4.50 11.51 -0.46
N ILE A 10 5.59 10.84 -0.14
CA ILE A 10 6.07 9.69 -0.90
C ILE A 10 6.30 8.51 0.04
N ILE A 11 6.15 7.29 -0.47
CA ILE A 11 6.53 6.04 0.18
C ILE A 11 7.21 5.18 -0.89
N PRO A 12 8.55 5.18 -0.98
CA PRO A 12 9.28 4.18 -1.75
C PRO A 12 9.02 2.78 -1.17
N PHE A 13 8.85 1.76 -2.00
CA PHE A 13 8.58 0.40 -1.52
C PHE A 13 9.14 -0.67 -2.45
N GLY A 14 9.18 -1.91 -1.93
CA GLY A 14 9.63 -3.07 -2.67
C GLY A 14 11.14 -3.16 -2.89
N ILE A 15 11.93 -2.40 -2.12
CA ILE A 15 13.38 -2.22 -2.31
C ILE A 15 14.17 -2.36 -1.00
N GLU A 16 15.48 -2.56 -1.13
CA GLU A 16 16.37 -2.70 0.04
C GLU A 16 16.88 -1.37 0.58
N SER A 17 17.13 -0.42 -0.32
CA SER A 17 17.56 0.95 -0.07
C SER A 17 17.08 1.85 -1.22
N TRP A 18 17.15 3.16 -1.02
CA TRP A 18 16.82 4.15 -2.05
C TRP A 18 17.60 5.45 -1.82
N SER A 19 17.73 6.28 -2.87
CA SER A 19 18.31 7.62 -2.79
C SER A 19 17.33 8.67 -3.32
N ALA A 20 17.38 9.88 -2.77
CA ALA A 20 16.61 11.00 -3.29
C ALA A 20 16.98 11.35 -4.74
N SER A 21 18.22 11.07 -5.17
CA SER A 21 18.66 11.24 -6.56
C SER A 21 17.94 10.33 -7.56
N ASP A 22 17.35 9.23 -7.08
CA ASP A 22 16.63 8.28 -7.93
C ASP A 22 15.19 8.73 -8.22
N LEU A 23 14.72 9.76 -7.50
CA LEU A 23 13.38 10.31 -7.65
C LEU A 23 13.39 11.47 -8.63
N ARG A 24 12.49 11.40 -9.62
CA ARG A 24 12.17 12.51 -10.51
C ARG A 24 10.71 12.85 -10.34
N VAL A 25 10.42 14.05 -9.85
CA VAL A 25 9.05 14.56 -9.81
C VAL A 25 8.72 15.09 -11.20
N ASN A 26 7.87 14.36 -11.91
CA ASN A 26 7.45 14.72 -13.26
C ASN A 26 6.09 15.43 -13.15
N GLU A 27 6.02 16.61 -13.77
CA GLU A 27 4.85 17.45 -14.05
C GLU A 27 3.56 17.28 -13.21
N ARG A 28 3.09 18.39 -12.63
CA ARG A 28 1.74 18.51 -12.05
C ARG A 28 0.72 18.89 -13.13
N MET A 29 0.65 18.16 -14.25
CA MET A 29 -0.44 18.39 -15.20
C MET A 29 -1.72 17.75 -14.67
N SER A 30 -2.78 18.55 -14.53
CA SER A 30 -4.14 18.07 -14.23
C SER A 30 -4.31 17.35 -12.87
N ALA A 31 -3.80 17.96 -11.79
CA ALA A 31 -4.01 17.50 -10.40
C ALA A 31 -3.48 16.09 -10.06
N ARG A 32 -2.67 15.47 -10.93
CA ARG A 32 -1.95 14.23 -10.63
C ARG A 32 -0.47 14.52 -10.51
N LEU A 33 0.08 14.20 -9.34
CA LEU A 33 1.51 14.18 -9.13
C LEU A 33 2.06 12.85 -9.65
N THR A 34 3.03 12.90 -10.57
CA THR A 34 3.75 11.70 -10.98
C THR A 34 5.19 11.74 -10.47
N VAL A 35 5.62 10.64 -9.84
CA VAL A 35 7.00 10.43 -9.41
C VAL A 35 7.54 9.27 -10.23
N SER A 36 8.64 9.52 -10.95
CA SER A 36 9.38 8.49 -11.68
C SER A 36 10.59 8.07 -10.86
N ALA A 37 10.79 6.76 -10.76
CA ALA A 37 11.88 6.13 -10.06
C ALA A 37 12.14 4.74 -10.68
N PRO A 38 13.35 4.16 -10.51
CA PRO A 38 13.63 2.78 -10.94
C PRO A 38 12.95 1.72 -10.07
N PHE A 39 12.11 2.15 -9.12
CA PHE A 39 11.38 1.32 -8.18
C PHE A 39 9.97 1.88 -7.94
N PRO A 40 9.03 1.07 -7.41
CA PRO A 40 7.70 1.55 -7.07
C PRO A 40 7.73 2.64 -6.00
N VAL A 41 6.99 3.73 -6.25
CA VAL A 41 6.82 4.84 -5.31
C VAL A 41 5.34 5.20 -5.24
N ALA A 42 4.82 5.16 -4.03
CA ALA A 42 3.50 5.66 -3.73
C ALA A 42 3.61 7.17 -3.45
N ALA A 43 2.99 8.00 -4.29
CA ALA A 43 3.01 9.45 -4.14
C ALA A 43 1.60 9.98 -3.84
N PHE A 44 1.44 10.92 -2.91
CA PHE A 44 0.14 11.42 -2.49
C PHE A 44 0.22 12.87 -2.02
N GLU A 45 -0.92 13.56 -2.03
CA GLU A 45 -1.03 14.91 -1.46
C GLU A 45 -1.22 14.79 0.06
N ARG A 46 -0.31 15.39 0.85
CA ARG A 46 -0.43 15.46 2.31
C ARG A 46 -1.68 16.26 2.69
N GLY A 47 -2.35 15.85 3.75
CA GLY A 47 -3.57 16.51 4.24
C GLY A 47 -4.84 16.17 3.44
N ARG A 48 -4.73 15.44 2.32
CA ARG A 48 -5.88 14.89 1.61
C ARG A 48 -6.16 13.48 2.10
N ALA A 49 -7.43 13.17 2.36
CA ALA A 49 -7.86 11.81 2.63
C ALA A 49 -7.62 10.96 1.38
N ALA A 50 -6.56 10.16 1.40
CA ALA A 50 -6.14 9.32 0.28
C ALA A 50 -5.93 7.89 0.77
N THR A 51 -6.41 6.93 -0.02
CA THR A 51 -6.14 5.51 0.18
C THR A 51 -5.42 5.00 -1.05
N ILE A 52 -4.25 4.39 -0.88
CA ILE A 52 -3.60 3.67 -1.97
C ILE A 52 -4.25 2.31 -2.05
N ARG A 53 -4.82 1.98 -3.21
CA ARG A 53 -5.62 0.78 -3.44
C ARG A 53 -4.91 -0.21 -4.34
N LEU A 54 -5.35 -1.46 -4.33
CA LEU A 54 -4.78 -2.55 -5.14
C LEU A 54 -4.88 -2.31 -6.65
N ASN A 55 -5.82 -1.47 -7.09
CA ASN A 55 -5.98 -1.01 -8.48
C ASN A 55 -5.13 0.22 -8.84
N SER A 56 -4.39 0.79 -7.89
CA SER A 56 -3.61 2.01 -8.14
C SER A 56 -2.50 1.76 -9.15
N ALA A 57 -2.38 2.65 -10.14
CA ALA A 57 -1.27 2.65 -11.09
C ALA A 57 0.10 2.75 -10.40
N MET A 58 0.16 3.32 -9.19
CA MET A 58 1.38 3.44 -8.37
C MET A 58 1.95 2.09 -7.95
N LEU A 59 1.16 1.02 -7.96
CA LEU A 59 1.67 -0.33 -7.74
C LEU A 59 2.54 -0.81 -8.88
N GLY A 60 2.47 -0.22 -10.09
CA GLY A 60 3.33 -0.59 -11.21
C GLY A 60 3.25 -2.09 -11.53
N LEU A 61 2.03 -2.67 -11.46
CA LEU A 61 1.82 -4.07 -11.80
C LEU A 61 2.26 -4.26 -13.26
N PRO A 62 3.20 -5.18 -13.56
CA PRO A 62 3.68 -5.36 -14.92
C PRO A 62 2.53 -5.79 -15.82
N ALA A 63 2.60 -5.39 -17.09
CA ALA A 63 1.66 -5.87 -18.10
C ALA A 63 1.68 -7.42 -18.15
N PRO A 64 0.57 -8.07 -18.53
CA PRO A 64 0.57 -9.51 -18.75
C PRO A 64 1.62 -9.89 -19.78
N ASN A 65 2.48 -10.85 -19.46
CA ASN A 65 3.35 -11.46 -20.46
C ASN A 65 2.48 -12.33 -21.37
N LEU A 66 2.76 -12.29 -22.68
CA LEU A 66 2.02 -13.08 -23.68
C LEU A 66 2.06 -14.61 -23.44
N ILE A 67 3.00 -15.08 -22.63
CA ILE A 67 3.21 -16.50 -22.28
C ILE A 67 2.45 -16.88 -21.00
N ASP A 68 2.03 -15.90 -20.19
CA ASP A 68 1.44 -16.10 -18.86
C ASP A 68 -0.08 -15.88 -18.88
N THR A 69 -0.74 -16.26 -19.98
CA THR A 69 -2.19 -16.04 -20.22
C THR A 69 -3.10 -16.88 -19.32
N GLU A 70 -2.56 -17.89 -18.65
CA GLU A 70 -3.33 -18.79 -17.78
C GLU A 70 -3.54 -18.22 -16.37
N LYS A 71 -2.70 -17.28 -15.93
CA LYS A 71 -2.82 -16.71 -14.58
C LYS A 71 -3.91 -15.65 -14.50
N THR A 72 -4.76 -15.79 -13.51
CA THR A 72 -5.73 -14.75 -13.14
C THR A 72 -5.02 -13.46 -12.69
N ILE A 73 -5.69 -12.32 -12.81
CA ILE A 73 -5.18 -11.03 -12.31
C ILE A 73 -4.84 -11.12 -10.81
N ARG A 74 -5.67 -11.86 -10.05
CA ARG A 74 -5.51 -12.12 -8.62
C ARG A 74 -4.20 -12.84 -8.28
N GLU A 75 -3.83 -13.86 -9.06
CA GLU A 75 -2.57 -14.60 -8.90
C GLU A 75 -1.38 -13.72 -9.26
N ARG A 76 -1.46 -13.00 -10.38
CA ARG A 76 -0.39 -12.09 -10.82
C ARG A 76 -0.13 -10.98 -9.81
N LEU A 77 -1.19 -10.42 -9.22
CA LEU A 77 -1.09 -9.45 -8.13
C LEU A 77 -0.40 -10.06 -6.91
N ALA A 78 -0.80 -11.27 -6.50
CA ALA A 78 -0.20 -11.96 -5.36
C ALA A 78 1.29 -12.25 -5.58
N GLU A 79 1.67 -12.76 -6.74
CA GLU A 79 3.07 -12.99 -7.13
C GLU A 79 3.87 -11.70 -7.14
N TYR A 80 3.30 -10.63 -7.70
CA TYR A 80 3.94 -9.33 -7.77
C TYR A 80 4.23 -8.76 -6.37
N LEU A 81 3.21 -8.70 -5.50
CA LEU A 81 3.37 -8.22 -4.13
C LEU A 81 4.35 -9.10 -3.33
N THR A 82 4.31 -10.42 -3.54
CA THR A 82 5.24 -11.35 -2.88
C THR A 82 6.67 -11.11 -3.31
N ARG A 83 6.91 -10.87 -4.61
CA ARG A 83 8.22 -10.48 -5.13
C ARG A 83 8.70 -9.15 -4.52
N LEU A 84 7.80 -8.17 -4.36
CA LEU A 84 8.13 -6.90 -3.70
C LEU A 84 8.41 -7.08 -2.21
N ALA A 85 7.83 -8.05 -1.51
CA ALA A 85 8.15 -8.36 -0.11
C ALA A 85 9.56 -8.98 0.08
N GLY A 86 10.16 -9.43 -1.02
CA GLY A 86 11.48 -10.07 -1.06
C GLY A 86 11.35 -11.60 -1.07
N PRO A 87 12.08 -12.31 -1.95
CA PRO A 87 11.91 -13.76 -2.17
C PRO A 87 12.24 -14.60 -0.93
N TRP A 88 13.03 -14.06 0.01
CA TRP A 88 13.46 -14.74 1.23
C TRP A 88 12.74 -14.25 2.49
N ASN A 89 11.54 -13.68 2.34
CA ASN A 89 10.71 -13.20 3.45
C ASN A 89 9.46 -14.08 3.62
N PRO A 90 9.55 -15.24 4.28
CA PRO A 90 8.42 -16.16 4.42
C PRO A 90 7.26 -15.56 5.21
N ILE A 91 7.55 -14.74 6.23
CA ILE A 91 6.54 -14.00 7.00
C ILE A 91 5.80 -13.01 6.09
N GLY A 92 6.53 -12.32 5.20
CA GLY A 92 5.93 -11.42 4.23
C GLY A 92 5.01 -12.14 3.23
N GLY A 93 5.44 -13.29 2.71
CA GLY A 93 4.60 -14.14 1.86
C GLY A 93 3.34 -14.62 2.58
N GLN A 94 3.47 -15.06 3.84
CA GLN A 94 2.33 -15.49 4.66
C GLN A 94 1.37 -14.32 4.93
N PHE A 95 1.89 -13.13 5.25
CA PHE A 95 1.10 -11.92 5.45
C PHE A 95 0.26 -11.60 4.22
N LEU A 96 0.88 -11.56 3.03
CA LEU A 96 0.20 -11.26 1.78
C LEU A 96 -0.84 -12.32 1.40
N GLY A 97 -0.50 -13.60 1.55
CA GLY A 97 -1.45 -14.68 1.29
C GLY A 97 -2.68 -14.60 2.19
N ARG A 98 -2.47 -14.35 3.48
CA ARG A 98 -3.56 -14.20 4.48
C ARG A 98 -4.34 -12.92 4.30
N TYR A 99 -3.68 -11.82 3.92
CA TYR A 99 -4.33 -10.54 3.63
C TYR A 99 -5.32 -10.68 2.48
N LEU A 100 -4.87 -11.28 1.37
CA LEU A 100 -5.73 -11.38 0.20
C LEU A 100 -6.87 -12.38 0.42
N ALA A 101 -6.64 -13.48 1.17
CA ALA A 101 -7.73 -14.39 1.59
C ALA A 101 -8.73 -13.71 2.55
N PHE A 102 -8.25 -12.82 3.41
CA PHE A 102 -9.11 -11.98 4.24
C PHE A 102 -10.01 -11.08 3.39
N LEU A 103 -9.48 -10.45 2.33
CA LEU A 103 -10.29 -9.65 1.41
C LEU A 103 -11.35 -10.50 0.69
N ASP A 104 -10.98 -11.70 0.23
CA ASP A 104 -11.93 -12.64 -0.38
C ASP A 104 -13.09 -12.94 0.60
N THR A 105 -12.79 -13.15 1.88
CA THR A 105 -13.79 -13.37 2.94
C THR A 105 -14.68 -12.16 3.18
N GLU A 106 -14.13 -10.94 3.19
CA GLU A 106 -14.94 -9.71 3.33
C GLU A 106 -15.87 -9.50 2.13
N VAL A 107 -15.39 -9.76 0.90
CA VAL A 107 -16.21 -9.69 -0.31
C VAL A 107 -17.36 -10.70 -0.25
N ASP A 108 -17.06 -11.95 0.12
CA ASP A 108 -18.09 -12.98 0.23
C ASP A 108 -19.12 -12.65 1.33
N ARG A 109 -18.68 -12.08 2.47
CA ARG A 109 -19.60 -11.63 3.54
C ARG A 109 -20.55 -10.53 3.06
N HIS A 110 -20.08 -9.61 2.23
CA HIS A 110 -20.85 -8.48 1.73
C HIS A 110 -21.38 -8.67 0.31
N ARG A 111 -21.38 -9.90 -0.22
CA ARG A 111 -21.70 -10.20 -1.62
C ARG A 111 -23.06 -9.67 -2.06
N GLY A 112 -24.07 -9.75 -1.19
CA GLY A 112 -25.41 -9.21 -1.45
C GLY A 112 -25.36 -7.69 -1.67
N GLU A 113 -24.85 -6.94 -0.70
CA GLU A 113 -24.70 -5.47 -0.79
C GLU A 113 -23.89 -5.04 -2.02
N ILE A 114 -22.82 -5.77 -2.33
CA ILE A 114 -21.98 -5.50 -3.51
C ILE A 114 -22.77 -5.74 -4.80
N SER A 115 -23.51 -6.84 -4.88
CA SER A 115 -24.29 -7.20 -6.06
C SER A 115 -25.40 -6.18 -6.32
N ASP A 116 -26.12 -5.75 -5.29
CA ASP A 116 -27.16 -4.72 -5.39
C ASP A 116 -26.58 -3.39 -5.88
N ARG A 117 -25.40 -3.01 -5.38
CA ARG A 117 -24.68 -1.81 -5.81
C ARG A 117 -24.24 -1.88 -7.27
N LEU A 118 -23.85 -3.07 -7.75
CA LEU A 118 -23.35 -3.28 -9.11
C LEU A 118 -24.46 -3.60 -10.13
N ALA A 119 -25.67 -3.92 -9.68
CA ALA A 119 -26.81 -4.27 -10.54
C ALA A 119 -27.09 -3.24 -11.67
N PRO A 120 -26.98 -1.91 -11.46
CA PRO A 120 -27.17 -0.92 -12.52
C PRO A 120 -26.21 -1.07 -13.72
N PHE A 121 -25.08 -1.77 -13.56
CA PHE A 121 -24.08 -1.97 -14.61
C PHE A 121 -24.29 -3.26 -15.42
N GLY A 122 -25.45 -3.93 -15.28
CA GLY A 122 -25.88 -4.98 -16.21
C GLY A 122 -24.95 -6.18 -16.33
N GLY A 123 -24.23 -6.54 -15.26
CA GLY A 123 -23.29 -7.66 -15.24
C GLY A 123 -21.91 -7.38 -15.84
N LEU A 124 -21.58 -6.11 -16.13
CA LEU A 124 -20.23 -5.71 -16.57
C LEU A 124 -19.13 -5.98 -15.54
N TYR A 125 -19.50 -6.13 -14.26
CA TYR A 125 -18.60 -6.34 -13.15
C TYR A 125 -19.03 -7.56 -12.34
N ASP A 126 -18.08 -8.40 -11.97
CA ASP A 126 -18.29 -9.43 -10.97
C ASP A 126 -18.18 -8.80 -9.57
N PRO A 127 -18.99 -9.21 -8.58
CA PRO A 127 -18.82 -8.76 -7.20
C PRO A 127 -17.38 -8.88 -6.67
N ARG A 128 -16.61 -9.86 -7.15
CA ARG A 128 -15.19 -10.06 -6.77
C ARG A 128 -14.26 -8.98 -7.29
N ASP A 129 -14.65 -8.21 -8.31
CA ASP A 129 -13.81 -7.13 -8.84
C ASP A 129 -13.59 -5.99 -7.82
N VAL A 130 -14.48 -5.84 -6.83
CA VAL A 130 -14.31 -4.83 -5.77
C VAL A 130 -13.13 -5.12 -4.84
N LEU A 131 -12.58 -6.34 -4.87
CA LEU A 131 -11.37 -6.67 -4.13
C LEU A 131 -10.21 -5.73 -4.52
N TYR A 132 -10.13 -5.32 -5.78
CA TYR A 132 -9.07 -4.43 -6.25
C TYR A 132 -9.20 -2.99 -5.73
N SER A 133 -10.38 -2.63 -5.20
CA SER A 133 -10.58 -1.38 -4.49
C SER A 133 -10.01 -1.41 -3.07
N ALA A 134 -9.60 -2.57 -2.54
CA ALA A 134 -9.05 -2.67 -1.18
C ALA A 134 -7.73 -1.90 -1.04
N PRO A 135 -7.39 -1.41 0.18
CA PRO A 135 -6.09 -0.80 0.44
C PRO A 135 -4.92 -1.70 0.02
N ALA A 136 -3.88 -1.12 -0.56
CA ALA A 136 -2.71 -1.87 -0.99
C ALA A 136 -1.69 -1.99 0.14
N PRO A 137 -1.26 -3.20 0.51
CA PRO A 137 -0.05 -3.37 1.31
C PRO A 137 1.16 -2.97 0.45
N LEU A 138 1.99 -2.07 0.97
CA LEU A 138 3.24 -1.63 0.35
C LEU A 138 4.40 -2.39 1.01
N PRO A 139 4.95 -3.46 0.40
CA PRO A 139 5.96 -4.30 1.04
C PRO A 139 7.32 -3.62 1.09
N ARG A 140 8.13 -3.85 2.14
CA ARG A 140 9.46 -3.22 2.32
C ARG A 140 9.41 -1.69 2.13
N ALA A 141 8.40 -1.05 2.71
CA ALA A 141 8.13 0.36 2.53
C ALA A 141 9.09 1.24 3.36
N PHE A 142 9.47 2.38 2.81
CA PHE A 142 10.17 3.45 3.48
C PHE A 142 9.16 4.52 3.86
N VAL A 143 8.88 4.64 5.16
CA VAL A 143 7.89 5.57 5.69
C VAL A 143 8.60 6.81 6.21
N HIS A 144 8.13 7.99 5.80
CA HIS A 144 8.62 9.28 6.28
C HIS A 144 8.34 9.42 7.78
N ALA A 145 9.40 9.40 8.58
CA ALA A 145 9.37 9.59 10.02
C ALA A 145 10.67 10.32 10.42
N PRO A 146 10.78 11.64 10.28
CA PRO A 146 12.01 12.38 10.54
C PRO A 146 12.44 12.23 12.01
N ALA A 147 13.74 12.32 12.27
CA ALA A 147 14.23 12.29 13.65
C ALA A 147 13.83 13.60 14.38
N PRO A 148 13.57 13.57 15.70
CA PRO A 148 13.14 14.76 16.43
C PRO A 148 14.15 15.92 16.38
N ASP A 149 15.42 15.61 16.17
CA ASP A 149 16.55 16.53 16.13
C ASP A 149 16.98 16.94 14.71
N THR A 150 16.44 16.32 13.65
CA THR A 150 16.70 16.77 12.29
C THR A 150 15.90 18.03 12.00
N ARG A 151 16.59 19.19 12.01
CA ARG A 151 16.13 20.41 11.34
C ARG A 151 16.19 20.19 9.83
N SER A 152 15.25 19.42 9.30
CA SER A 152 15.07 19.29 7.86
C SER A 152 14.43 20.57 7.34
N GLU A 153 14.97 21.10 6.24
CA GLU A 153 14.31 22.19 5.53
C GLU A 153 12.92 21.70 5.11
N PRO A 154 11.86 22.48 5.36
CA PRO A 154 10.52 22.15 4.90
C PRO A 154 10.53 21.78 3.41
N GLY A 155 10.01 20.59 3.10
CA GLY A 155 9.90 20.09 1.71
C GLY A 155 11.14 19.39 1.15
N ALA A 156 12.27 19.33 1.87
CA ALA A 156 13.40 18.52 1.42
C ALA A 156 13.16 17.03 1.65
N ILE A 157 13.22 16.22 0.57
CA ILE A 157 13.14 14.77 0.66
C ILE A 157 14.54 14.22 0.99
N ARG A 158 14.72 13.75 2.23
CA ARG A 158 15.98 13.21 2.73
C ARG A 158 15.83 11.73 3.07
N PRO A 159 16.62 10.81 2.47
CA PRO A 159 16.48 9.37 2.73
C PRO A 159 16.58 8.99 4.22
N GLU A 160 17.39 9.72 5.00
CA GLU A 160 17.56 9.54 6.44
C GLU A 160 16.30 9.84 7.27
N ASP A 161 15.39 10.67 6.74
CA ASP A 161 14.10 10.97 7.37
C ASP A 161 13.09 9.83 7.18
N PHE A 162 13.46 8.76 6.48
CA PHE A 162 12.60 7.60 6.26
C PHE A 162 13.11 6.37 7.03
N VAL A 163 12.16 5.56 7.47
CA VAL A 163 12.44 4.28 8.12
C VAL A 163 11.81 3.13 7.35
N LYS A 164 12.54 2.02 7.26
CA LYS A 164 12.05 0.82 6.58
C LYS A 164 11.13 0.01 7.49
N VAL A 165 9.97 -0.39 6.98
CA VAL A 165 8.98 -1.25 7.65
C VAL A 165 8.64 -2.46 6.76
N ASP A 166 8.07 -3.53 7.34
CA ASP A 166 7.76 -4.74 6.58
C ASP A 166 6.63 -4.50 5.57
N PHE A 167 5.56 -3.83 6.02
CA PHE A 167 4.51 -3.31 5.14
C PHE A 167 4.06 -1.93 5.60
N ALA A 168 3.63 -1.10 4.66
CA ALA A 168 2.89 0.12 4.94
C ALA A 168 1.53 0.11 4.24
N PHE A 169 0.57 0.80 4.82
CA PHE A 169 -0.70 1.15 4.18
C PHE A 169 -0.88 2.66 4.27
N LEU A 170 -1.48 3.25 3.23
CA LEU A 170 -2.05 4.60 3.31
C LEU A 170 -3.56 4.44 3.22
N VAL A 171 -4.27 4.77 4.30
CA VAL A 171 -5.72 4.64 4.41
C VAL A 171 -6.26 5.96 4.96
N GLY A 172 -7.10 6.64 4.19
CA GLY A 172 -7.70 7.91 4.64
C GLY A 172 -6.71 9.01 4.95
N GLY A 173 -5.56 9.01 4.28
CA GLY A 173 -4.45 9.94 4.56
C GLY A 173 -3.62 9.58 5.80
N LYS A 174 -3.92 8.46 6.47
CA LYS A 174 -3.13 7.95 7.60
C LYS A 174 -2.18 6.87 7.12
N THR A 175 -0.92 6.99 7.51
CA THR A 175 0.08 5.95 7.28
C THR A 175 0.05 4.94 8.42
N ILE A 176 0.01 3.67 8.06
CA ILE A 176 -0.02 2.54 8.99
C ILE A 176 1.16 1.64 8.65
N ALA A 177 2.02 1.35 9.63
CA ALA A 177 3.15 0.45 9.49
C ALA A 177 2.84 -0.91 10.14
N ALA A 178 2.90 -1.98 9.36
CA ALA A 178 2.85 -3.34 9.87
C ALA A 178 4.27 -3.86 10.09
N LEU A 179 4.55 -4.33 11.31
CA LEU A 179 5.88 -4.83 11.72
C LEU A 179 5.81 -6.31 12.06
N GLY A 180 6.56 -7.13 11.32
CA GLY A 180 6.60 -8.58 11.50
C GLY A 180 7.42 -9.00 12.72
N LEU A 181 6.94 -10.03 13.42
CA LEU A 181 7.59 -10.65 14.56
C LEU A 181 7.92 -12.13 14.29
N PRO A 182 9.10 -12.62 14.68
CA PRO A 182 10.18 -11.86 15.34
C PRO A 182 10.83 -10.84 14.39
N SER A 183 11.16 -9.66 14.93
CA SER A 183 11.85 -8.63 14.15
C SER A 183 13.31 -9.04 13.92
N ARG A 184 13.85 -8.63 12.76
CA ARG A 184 15.31 -8.70 12.49
C ARG A 184 16.10 -7.66 13.27
N LEU A 185 15.41 -6.66 13.84
CA LEU A 185 16.01 -5.62 14.67
C LEU A 185 16.19 -6.13 16.10
N THR A 186 17.23 -5.63 16.78
CA THR A 186 17.34 -5.84 18.23
C THR A 186 16.16 -5.16 18.95
N PRO A 187 15.76 -5.64 20.15
CA PRO A 187 14.63 -5.06 20.87
C PRO A 187 14.74 -3.54 21.10
N GLY A 188 15.95 -3.05 21.41
CA GLY A 188 16.20 -1.62 21.59
C GLY A 188 16.02 -0.81 20.30
N THR A 189 16.48 -1.34 19.17
CA THR A 189 16.31 -0.68 17.85
C THR A 189 14.85 -0.72 17.40
N LEU A 190 14.13 -1.83 17.63
CA LEU A 190 12.70 -1.93 17.33
C LEU A 190 11.88 -0.92 18.15
N ARG A 191 12.17 -0.77 19.45
CA ARG A 191 11.52 0.22 20.30
C ARG A 191 11.75 1.65 19.79
N ARG A 192 12.99 2.00 19.46
CA ARG A 192 13.32 3.33 18.89
C ARG A 192 12.62 3.57 17.55
N LEU A 193 12.50 2.54 16.71
CA LEU A 193 11.75 2.61 15.46
C LEU A 193 10.26 2.90 15.73
N GLN A 194 9.63 2.20 16.66
CA GLN A 194 8.23 2.42 17.04
C GLN A 194 8.02 3.82 17.63
N GLU A 195 8.91 4.26 18.52
CA GLU A 195 8.88 5.62 19.09
C GLU A 195 9.00 6.69 17.99
N ARG A 196 9.91 6.48 17.03
CA ARG A 196 10.11 7.38 15.87
C ARG A 196 8.89 7.41 14.94
N LEU A 197 8.30 6.26 14.63
CA LEU A 197 7.08 6.15 13.84
C LEU A 197 5.90 6.84 14.53
N SER A 198 5.73 6.61 15.83
CA SER A 198 4.68 7.23 16.64
C SER A 198 4.83 8.75 16.70
N ALA A 199 6.05 9.26 16.89
CA ALA A 199 6.34 10.70 16.87
C ALA A 199 6.00 11.34 15.50
N ALA A 200 6.09 10.57 14.41
CA ALA A 200 5.70 10.99 13.07
C ALA A 200 4.20 10.82 12.77
N GLY A 201 3.39 10.40 13.74
CA GLY A 201 1.95 10.16 13.57
C GLY A 201 1.62 8.89 12.78
N VAL A 202 2.56 7.96 12.64
CA VAL A 202 2.35 6.67 11.96
C VAL A 202 1.80 5.66 12.96
N THR A 203 0.65 5.07 12.66
CA THR A 203 0.09 3.96 13.45
C THR A 203 0.94 2.72 13.23
N THR A 204 1.37 2.05 14.30
CA THR A 204 2.14 0.80 14.20
C THR A 204 1.32 -0.38 14.67
N VAL A 205 1.24 -1.44 13.87
CA VAL A 205 0.64 -2.72 14.25
C VAL A 205 1.71 -3.80 14.10
N SER A 206 1.91 -4.60 15.15
CA SER A 206 2.83 -5.73 15.09
C SER A 206 2.08 -7.02 14.84
N PHE A 207 2.67 -7.95 14.09
CA PHE A 207 2.06 -9.24 13.80
C PHE A 207 3.09 -10.36 13.84
N ALA A 208 2.72 -11.51 14.40
CA ALA A 208 3.47 -12.75 14.29
C ALA A 208 2.74 -13.75 13.39
N ALA A 209 3.45 -14.78 12.92
CA ALA A 209 2.89 -15.83 12.07
C ALA A 209 1.63 -16.50 12.64
N LYS A 210 1.52 -16.59 13.97
CA LYS A 210 0.34 -17.13 14.66
C LYS A 210 -0.89 -16.22 14.56
N ASP A 211 -0.69 -14.91 14.53
CA ASP A 211 -1.78 -13.91 14.52
C ASP A 211 -2.42 -13.85 13.11
N LEU A 212 -1.63 -14.17 12.07
CA LEU A 212 -2.10 -14.29 10.69
C LEU A 212 -3.03 -15.50 10.44
N GLY A 213 -3.12 -16.43 11.40
CA GLY A 213 -3.96 -17.62 11.32
C GLY A 213 -5.38 -17.42 11.84
N SER A 214 -5.71 -16.26 12.41
CA SER A 214 -7.04 -16.01 12.99
C SER A 214 -8.14 -16.02 11.92
N GLU A 215 -9.22 -16.77 12.16
CA GLU A 215 -10.35 -16.89 11.23
C GLU A 215 -11.08 -15.56 11.01
N ASP A 216 -11.08 -14.69 12.03
CA ASP A 216 -11.76 -13.39 11.98
C ASP A 216 -10.96 -12.30 11.25
N GLY A 217 -9.69 -12.57 10.94
CA GLY A 217 -8.75 -11.61 10.36
C GLY A 217 -8.46 -10.41 11.26
N ALA A 218 -8.46 -10.58 12.60
CA ALA A 218 -8.31 -9.50 13.58
C ALA A 218 -7.16 -8.52 13.25
N VAL A 219 -5.98 -9.03 12.88
CA VAL A 219 -4.82 -8.19 12.55
C VAL A 219 -5.08 -7.30 11.34
N PHE A 220 -5.83 -7.78 10.33
CA PHE A 220 -6.16 -6.99 9.15
C PHE A 220 -7.27 -5.99 9.44
N ARG A 221 -8.22 -6.33 10.31
CA ARG A 221 -9.22 -5.36 10.80
C ARG A 221 -8.56 -4.22 11.57
N GLU A 222 -7.60 -4.53 12.43
CA GLU A 222 -6.82 -3.54 13.16
C GLU A 222 -6.01 -2.66 12.19
N LEU A 223 -5.31 -3.28 11.23
CA LEU A 223 -4.51 -2.57 10.22
C LEU A 223 -5.34 -1.64 9.34
N LEU A 224 -6.51 -2.09 8.87
CA LEU A 224 -7.31 -1.32 7.93
C LEU A 224 -8.21 -0.30 8.63
N GLY A 225 -8.60 -0.58 9.89
CA GLY A 225 -9.59 0.20 10.62
C GLY A 225 -10.94 0.28 9.89
N HIS A 226 -11.85 1.07 10.43
CA HIS A 226 -13.20 1.21 9.84
C HIS A 226 -13.17 1.73 8.39
N GLU A 227 -12.23 2.61 8.06
CA GLU A 227 -12.14 3.21 6.72
C GLU A 227 -11.62 2.22 5.68
N GLY A 228 -10.51 1.54 5.95
CA GLY A 228 -9.96 0.56 5.02
C GLY A 228 -10.85 -0.67 4.84
N LEU A 229 -11.65 -1.01 5.87
CA LEU A 229 -12.61 -2.11 5.83
C LEU A 229 -13.86 -1.81 5.02
N ARG A 230 -14.06 -0.62 4.45
CA ARG A 230 -15.26 -0.29 3.65
C ARG A 230 -14.95 -0.14 2.17
N PHE A 231 -13.87 -0.76 1.71
CA PHE A 231 -13.33 -0.57 0.38
C PHE A 231 -14.30 -0.84 -0.77
N TRP A 232 -15.29 -1.72 -0.58
CA TRP A 232 -16.33 -2.00 -1.58
C TRP A 232 -17.42 -0.92 -1.66
N LYS A 233 -17.48 0.02 -0.72
CA LYS A 233 -18.44 1.13 -0.69
C LYS A 233 -17.89 2.43 -1.28
N ASP A 234 -16.58 2.62 -1.18
CA ASP A 234 -15.96 3.93 -1.38
C ASP A 234 -15.58 4.25 -2.84
N GLU A 235 -15.50 3.26 -3.73
CA GLU A 235 -15.27 3.47 -5.16
C GLU A 235 -16.55 3.36 -5.97
N THR A 236 -16.78 4.27 -6.92
CA THR A 236 -17.95 4.23 -7.80
C THR A 236 -18.01 2.95 -8.63
N LEU A 237 -16.87 2.49 -9.15
CA LEU A 237 -16.76 1.32 -10.01
C LEU A 237 -15.48 0.55 -9.71
N PRO A 238 -15.53 -0.80 -9.63
CA PRO A 238 -14.32 -1.59 -9.48
C PRO A 238 -13.48 -1.53 -10.76
N ILE A 239 -12.17 -1.40 -10.60
CA ILE A 239 -11.21 -1.37 -11.69
C ILE A 239 -10.12 -2.39 -11.38
N ALA A 240 -9.87 -3.30 -12.30
CA ALA A 240 -8.76 -4.24 -12.17
C ALA A 240 -7.40 -3.53 -12.30
N PRO A 241 -6.37 -3.96 -11.57
CA PRO A 241 -5.03 -3.39 -11.68
C PRO A 241 -4.41 -3.61 -13.06
N GLY A 242 -3.49 -2.70 -13.44
CA GLY A 242 -2.73 -2.83 -14.69
C GLY A 242 -3.50 -2.44 -15.95
N ARG A 243 -4.63 -1.73 -15.83
CA ARG A 243 -5.30 -1.13 -16.97
C ARG A 243 -4.38 -0.04 -17.58
N PRO A 244 -4.20 0.01 -18.91
CA PRO A 244 -3.49 1.12 -19.53
C PRO A 244 -4.19 2.43 -19.17
N GLU A 245 -3.44 3.45 -18.73
CA GLU A 245 -4.00 4.80 -18.65
C GLU A 245 -4.27 5.25 -20.09
N LEU A 246 -5.55 5.33 -20.46
CA LEU A 246 -5.94 5.94 -21.72
C LEU A 246 -5.75 7.45 -21.55
N HIS A 247 -4.63 7.97 -22.07
CA HIS A 247 -4.44 9.40 -22.25
C HIS A 247 -5.35 9.83 -23.40
N PHE A 248 -6.47 10.48 -23.06
CA PHE A 248 -7.32 11.21 -24.01
C PHE A 248 -6.94 12.68 -24.03
#